data_AF-V9HV86-F1
#
_entry.id   AF-V9HV86-F1
#
_cell.length_a   1.000
_cell.length_b   1.000
_cell.length_c   1.000
_cell.angle_alpha   90.00
_cell.angle_beta   90.00
_cell.angle_gamma   90.00
#
_symmetry.space_group_name_H-M   'P 1'
#
loop_
_entity.id
_entity.type
_entity.pdbx_description
1 polymer ?
#
loop_
_entity_poly.entity_id
_entity_poly.type
_entity_poly.pdbx_seq_one_letter_code
_entity_poly.pdbx_strand_id
1 'polypeptide(L)'
;MHKINRPDNLSNGAWHILETFCNQYNENESKYLEIPNAFDYTRSELETYMQELHDSGYVMWQNCGASNEYLYLTFKGYCIARNDNPDRYIK
;
A
#
# COMPACT_ATOMS: atom_id res chain seq x y z
N MET A 1 11.08 14.45 -0.83
CA MET A 1 10.02 13.56 -0.33
C MET A 1 8.78 14.38 -0.03
N HIS A 2 7.66 14.11 -0.70
CA HIS A 2 6.38 14.73 -0.36
C HIS A 2 5.84 14.08 0.92
N LYS A 3 5.37 14.89 1.88
CA LYS A 3 4.80 14.36 3.13
C LYS A 3 3.46 13.71 2.82
N ILE A 4 3.33 12.40 2.98
CA ILE A 4 2.08 11.66 2.77
C ILE A 4 1.28 11.70 4.08
N ASN A 5 -0.01 12.01 4.01
CA ASN A 5 -0.88 12.01 5.18
C ASN A 5 -1.25 10.59 5.59
N ARG A 6 -0.89 10.21 6.83
CA ARG A 6 -1.22 8.91 7.40
C ARG A 6 -2.72 8.78 7.68
N PRO A 7 -3.37 7.70 7.23
CA PRO A 7 -4.72 7.36 7.66
C PRO A 7 -4.77 6.93 9.13
N ASP A 8 -5.80 7.36 9.86
CA ASP A 8 -6.00 7.04 11.28
C ASP A 8 -6.38 5.57 11.52
N ASN A 9 -6.87 4.87 10.48
CA ASN A 9 -7.38 3.51 10.58
C ASN A 9 -6.33 2.42 10.29
N LEU A 10 -5.04 2.77 10.27
CA LEU A 10 -3.95 1.83 9.98
C LEU A 10 -2.99 1.69 11.16
N SER A 11 -2.59 0.45 11.43
CA SER A 11 -1.48 0.08 12.30
C SER A 11 -0.16 0.68 11.80
N ASN A 12 0.85 0.73 12.66
CA ASN A 12 2.16 1.27 12.28
C ASN A 12 2.82 0.44 11.17
N GLY A 13 2.66 -0.88 11.19
CA GLY A 13 3.22 -1.76 10.16
C GLY A 13 2.51 -1.61 8.82
N ALA A 14 1.17 -1.61 8.82
CA ALA A 14 0.38 -1.34 7.61
C ALA A 14 0.69 0.06 7.03
N TRP A 15 0.79 1.08 7.87
CA TRP A 15 1.20 2.42 7.44
C TRP A 15 2.59 2.42 6.80
N HIS A 16 3.58 1.80 7.43
CA HIS A 16 4.95 1.75 6.90
C HIS A 16 4.99 1.09 5.52
N ILE A 17 4.24 -0.01 5.31
CA ILE A 17 4.13 -0.66 4.00
C ILE A 17 3.48 0.26 2.96
N LEU A 18 2.35 0.90 3.32
CA LEU A 18 1.64 1.81 2.42
C LEU A 18 2.49 3.03 2.05
N GLU A 19 3.18 3.63 3.03
CA GLU A 19 4.07 4.78 2.81
C GLU A 19 5.20 4.42 1.85
N THR A 20 5.86 3.27 2.04
CA THR A 20 6.90 2.77 1.13
C THR A 20 6.35 2.56 -0.28
N PHE A 21 5.17 1.94 -0.41
CA PHE A 21 4.56 1.72 -1.72
C PHE A 21 4.20 3.05 -2.41
N CYS A 22 3.62 4.00 -1.69
CA CYS A 22 3.28 5.32 -2.21
C CYS A 22 4.54 6.11 -2.63
N ASN A 23 5.63 6.01 -1.88
CA ASN A 23 6.90 6.63 -2.25
C ASN A 23 7.47 6.01 -3.53
N GLN A 24 7.48 4.67 -3.63
CA GLN A 24 7.90 3.99 -4.85
C GLN A 24 7.04 4.40 -6.05
N TYR A 25 5.71 4.47 -5.88
CA TYR A 25 4.81 4.97 -6.92
C TYR A 25 5.18 6.39 -7.36
N ASN A 26 5.50 7.29 -6.43
CA ASN A 26 5.90 8.65 -6.76
C ASN A 26 7.28 8.75 -7.44
N GLU A 27 8.15 7.75 -7.25
CA GLU A 27 9.48 7.69 -7.86
C GLU A 27 9.47 7.08 -9.27
N ASN A 28 8.65 6.06 -9.52
CA ASN A 28 8.70 5.29 -10.77
C ASN A 28 7.34 4.93 -11.38
N GLU A 29 6.24 5.48 -10.86
CA GLU A 29 4.85 5.22 -11.28
C GLU A 29 4.42 3.74 -11.21
N SER A 30 5.17 2.88 -10.51
CA SER A 30 4.85 1.46 -10.36
C SER A 30 3.57 1.29 -9.55
N LYS A 31 2.56 0.69 -10.17
CA LYS A 31 1.27 0.38 -9.55
C LYS A 31 1.29 -0.91 -8.73
N TYR A 32 2.42 -1.61 -8.67
CA TYR A 32 2.58 -2.83 -7.90
C TYR A 32 3.84 -2.83 -7.04
N LEU A 33 3.79 -3.55 -5.92
CA LEU A 33 4.91 -3.78 -5.01
C LEU A 33 5.11 -5.29 -4.80
N GLU A 34 6.35 -5.74 -4.95
CA GLU A 34 6.77 -7.11 -4.63
C GLU A 34 7.24 -7.17 -3.17
N ILE A 35 6.54 -7.97 -2.36
CA ILE A 35 6.63 -7.99 -0.90
C ILE A 35 7.90 -8.63 -0.30
N PRO A 36 8.43 -9.77 -0.82
CA PRO A 36 9.36 -10.61 -0.04
C PRO A 36 10.66 -9.93 0.44
N ASN A 37 11.09 -8.82 -0.17
CA ASN A 37 12.40 -8.23 0.07
C ASN A 37 12.38 -6.77 0.54
N ALA A 38 11.20 -6.16 0.71
CA ALA A 38 11.09 -4.72 0.94
C ALA A 38 11.08 -4.30 2.42
N PHE A 39 10.86 -5.24 3.35
CA PHE A 39 10.64 -4.92 4.77
C PHE A 39 11.30 -5.92 5.72
N ASP A 40 11.76 -5.42 6.87
CA ASP A 40 12.28 -6.23 7.98
C ASP A 40 11.14 -6.63 8.93
N TYR A 41 10.23 -7.47 8.42
CA TYR A 41 9.09 -8.00 9.16
C TYR A 41 9.06 -9.52 9.06
N THR A 42 8.54 -10.18 10.10
CA THR A 42 8.24 -11.62 9.99
C THR A 42 7.15 -11.86 8.96
N ARG A 43 7.10 -13.09 8.43
CA ARG A 43 6.08 -13.48 7.45
C ARG A 43 4.64 -13.26 7.96
N SER A 44 4.39 -13.61 9.23
CA SER A 44 3.08 -13.45 9.88
C SER A 44 2.69 -11.98 10.04
N GLU A 45 3.65 -11.12 10.38
CA GLU A 45 3.43 -9.67 10.45
C GLU A 45 3.10 -9.09 9.07
N LEU A 46 3.86 -9.47 8.04
CA LEU A 46 3.59 -9.04 6.67
C LEU A 46 2.17 -9.43 6.23
N GLU A 47 1.77 -10.68 6.44
CA GLU A 47 0.42 -11.15 6.10
C GLU A 47 -0.66 -10.37 6.85
N THR A 48 -0.44 -10.09 8.14
CA THR A 48 -1.36 -9.27 8.95
C THR A 48 -1.50 -7.85 8.38
N TYR A 49 -0.40 -7.19 8.08
CA TYR A 49 -0.41 -5.81 7.56
C TYR A 49 -0.95 -5.74 6.14
N MET A 50 -0.64 -6.72 5.29
CA MET A 50 -1.18 -6.79 3.92
C MET A 50 -2.69 -7.00 3.93
N GLN A 51 -3.19 -7.89 4.79
CA GLN A 51 -4.62 -8.10 4.97
C GLN A 51 -5.31 -6.83 5.48
N GLU A 52 -4.71 -6.14 6.46
CA GLU A 52 -5.24 -4.88 6.98
C GLU A 52 -5.36 -3.79 5.89
N LEU A 53 -4.33 -3.64 5.06
CA LEU A 53 -4.35 -2.70 3.94
C LEU A 53 -5.38 -3.07 2.88
N HIS A 54 -5.57 -4.37 2.64
CA HIS A 54 -6.56 -4.91 1.73
C HIS A 54 -7.98 -4.62 2.21
N ASP A 55 -8.29 -4.96 3.46
CA ASP A 55 -9.60 -4.76 4.08
C ASP A 55 -9.93 -3.26 4.21
N SER A 56 -8.91 -2.43 4.43
CA SER A 56 -9.04 -0.96 4.43
C SER A 56 -9.22 -0.36 3.03
N GLY A 57 -9.07 -1.17 1.98
CA GLY A 57 -9.26 -0.79 0.58
C GLY A 57 -8.14 0.08 -0.01
N TYR A 58 -6.97 0.16 0.62
CA TYR A 58 -5.83 0.93 0.08
C TYR A 58 -5.07 0.15 -1.00
N VAL A 59 -5.03 -1.17 -0.85
CA VAL A 59 -4.37 -2.06 -1.80
C VAL A 59 -5.26 -3.25 -2.15
N MET A 60 -5.01 -3.85 -3.31
CA MET A 60 -5.45 -5.20 -3.61
C MET A 60 -4.25 -6.12 -3.40
N TRP A 61 -4.37 -7.07 -2.48
CA TRP A 61 -3.35 -8.09 -2.28
C TRP A 61 -3.69 -9.31 -3.15
N GLN A 62 -2.75 -9.71 -4.01
CA GLN A 62 -2.91 -10.87 -4.86
C GLN A 62 -1.75 -11.84 -4.65
N ASN A 63 -2.09 -13.08 -4.31
CA ASN A 63 -1.16 -14.19 -4.27
C ASN A 63 -1.19 -14.91 -5.63
N CYS A 64 -0.07 -14.86 -6.36
CA CYS A 64 0.04 -15.42 -7.71
C CYS A 64 0.71 -16.82 -7.75
N GLY A 65 0.79 -17.52 -6.61
CA GLY A 65 1.40 -18.85 -6.51
C GLY A 65 2.67 -18.88 -5.64
N ALA A 66 3.48 -19.92 -5.82
CA ALA A 66 4.45 -20.44 -4.84
C ALA A 66 5.52 -19.48 -4.28
N SER A 67 5.69 -18.26 -4.81
CA SER A 67 6.70 -17.33 -4.31
C SER A 67 6.41 -15.84 -4.54
N ASN A 68 5.38 -15.49 -5.32
CA ASN A 68 5.20 -14.12 -5.76
C ASN A 68 3.87 -13.56 -5.26
N GLU A 69 3.99 -12.57 -4.36
CA GLU A 69 2.87 -11.80 -3.84
C GLU A 69 3.02 -10.35 -4.25
N TYR A 70 1.93 -9.81 -4.76
CA TYR A 70 1.86 -8.45 -5.26
C TYR A 70 0.82 -7.68 -4.48
N LEU A 71 1.18 -6.45 -4.10
CA LEU A 71 0.19 -5.43 -3.75
C LEU A 71 -0.03 -4.54 -4.95
N TYR A 72 -1.28 -4.21 -5.23
CA TYR A 72 -1.66 -3.21 -6.23
C TYR A 72 -2.31 -2.02 -5.54
N LEU A 73 -1.89 -0.79 -5.86
CA LEU A 73 -2.58 0.40 -5.35
C LEU A 73 -4.00 0.46 -5.91
N THR A 74 -4.99 0.60 -5.01
CA THR A 74 -6.35 0.94 -5.43
C THR A 74 -6.44 2.43 -5.74
N PHE A 75 -7.61 2.90 -6.21
CA PHE A 75 -7.86 4.32 -6.34
C PHE A 75 -7.71 5.08 -5.02
N LYS A 76 -8.16 4.48 -3.90
CA LYS A 76 -8.00 5.05 -2.56
C LYS A 76 -6.51 5.17 -2.19
N GLY A 77 -5.72 4.12 -2.42
CA GLY A 77 -4.27 4.16 -2.20
C GLY A 77 -3.55 5.18 -3.08
N TYR A 78 -3.98 5.31 -4.34
CA TYR A 78 -3.49 6.35 -5.26
C TYR A 78 -3.73 7.77 -4.74
N CYS A 79 -4.94 8.05 -4.25
CA CYS A 79 -5.26 9.33 -3.65
C CYS A 79 -4.36 9.63 -2.45
N ILE A 80 -4.06 8.63 -1.60
CA ILE A 80 -3.06 8.77 -0.53
C ILE A 80 -1.68 9.12 -1.11
N ALA A 81 -1.19 8.37 -2.10
CA ALA A 81 0.12 8.60 -2.71
C ALA A 81 0.31 10.04 -3.24
N ARG A 82 -0.77 10.65 -3.74
CA ARG A 82 -0.77 12.02 -4.27
C ARG A 82 -1.19 13.10 -3.28
N ASN A 83 -1.55 12.73 -2.04
CA ASN A 83 -2.26 13.61 -1.10
C ASN A 83 -3.50 14.28 -1.73
N ASP A 84 -4.23 13.52 -2.56
CA ASP A 84 -5.39 14.02 -3.27
C ASP A 84 -6.69 13.59 -2.59
N ASN A 85 -7.75 14.38 -2.78
CA ASN A 85 -9.07 14.04 -2.26
C ASN A 85 -9.82 13.18 -3.29
N PRO A 86 -10.19 11.92 -2.97
CA PRO A 86 -10.97 11.06 -3.88
C PRO A 86 -12.30 11.67 -4.33
N ASP A 87 -12.92 12.55 -3.53
CA ASP A 87 -14.18 13.22 -3.85
C ASP A 87 -14.09 14.12 -5.08
N ARG A 88 -12.88 14.53 -5.49
CA ARG A 88 -12.66 15.31 -6.71
C ARG A 88 -13.03 14.56 -7.99
N TYR A 89 -13.16 13.23 -7.92
CA TYR A 89 -13.38 12.36 -9.07
C TYR A 89 -14.81 11.79 -9.13
N ILE A 90 -15.63 12.06 -8.12
CA ILE A 90 -17.04 11.67 -8.09
C ILE A 90 -17.84 12.86 -8.64
N LYS A 91 -18.44 12.70 -9.82
CA LYS A 91 -19.33 13.68 -10.46
C LYS A 91 -20.79 13.41 -10.12
#